data_AF-A0A1H3RVK3-F1
#
_entry.id   AF-A0A1H3RVK3-F1
#
_cell.length_a   1.000
_cell.length_b   1.000
_cell.length_c   1.000
_cell.angle_alpha   90.00
_cell.angle_beta   90.00
_cell.angle_gamma   90.00
#
_symmetry.space_group_name_H-M   'P 1'
#
loop_
_entity.id
_entity.type
_entity.pdbx_description
1 polymer ?
#
loop_
_entity_poly.entity_id
_entity_poly.type
_entity_poly.pdbx_seq_one_letter_code
_entity_poly.pdbx_strand_id
1 'polypeptide(L)'
;MSRTARRGLLAVVAGALAAIVVAFGLGGVAQAATLFSDDFNDSSADGWSKSGGDWSVVSDGSPTFTQSKTDSELARQFAGSTSWTAYSVQARVKPLAFSGSNRFVALASRSSSATKMYRLALTNANRAELQAVDGSSVTVIGSASLTVSTGTWYTLRIDANGSTISGFVNGTRIASGSNSAHSAGRVGLVTVFASARFDDVVVSTDGSVPPTGNPTNPPTSNPPTTGPTTPPQTGLVGWATQGGGTNGGGSASATTVTSSSALSSAVSGSTARVVRVSGTISCSGMISVGSNKTILGNSGATIAGCGLNVSNASNVIIRNISFRDWDDDAINVQYSTRVWVDHNSFTNGYDGAVDVKRASDYVTISWNRVYGHDKSMLLGHSDDNAGEDVGHLRVTYHHNWFDGSGTRHPRVRFGNPVHVYNNYYNGNEYGVASTMDAGVLVEGNYFENVDEPTLVGYADSDPGDLVQRNNVFVGSGSPQSAGSTNSIPYSYQLDNASGVKSSVTSGAGAGRISV
;
A
#
# COMPACT_ATOMS: atom_id res chain seq x y z
N MET A 1 -50.14 48.68 66.27
CA MET A 1 -50.78 50.00 66.03
C MET A 1 -49.80 50.88 65.28
N SER A 2 -50.30 51.74 64.38
CA SER A 2 -49.59 52.76 63.58
C SER A 2 -48.85 52.23 62.34
N ARG A 3 -49.44 52.30 61.14
CA ARG A 3 -49.40 53.42 60.16
C ARG A 3 -47.95 53.62 59.63
N THR A 4 -47.66 53.67 58.33
CA THR A 4 -48.21 54.64 57.37
C THR A 4 -47.84 54.25 55.93
N ALA A 5 -48.75 54.52 54.99
CA ALA A 5 -48.54 54.46 53.55
C ALA A 5 -48.09 55.83 52.99
N ARG A 6 -47.27 55.84 51.92
CA ARG A 6 -47.54 56.50 50.60
C ARG A 6 -46.27 56.91 49.81
N ARG A 7 -46.26 56.43 48.56
CA ARG A 7 -46.02 57.11 47.25
C ARG A 7 -44.62 57.64 46.84
N GLY A 8 -44.32 57.32 45.57
CA GLY A 8 -43.41 58.00 44.63
C GLY A 8 -42.39 57.00 44.07
N LEU A 9 -42.02 56.92 42.79
CA LEU A 9 -42.39 57.54 41.52
C LEU A 9 -41.76 56.62 40.44
N LEU A 10 -42.33 56.59 39.23
CA LEU A 10 -41.78 55.92 38.04
C LEU A 10 -40.30 56.24 37.76
N ALA A 11 -39.52 55.24 37.36
CA ALA A 11 -38.50 55.37 36.32
C ALA A 11 -38.24 54.01 35.66
N VAL A 12 -38.57 53.94 34.37
CA VAL A 12 -38.28 52.84 33.45
C VAL A 12 -36.81 52.94 33.02
N VAL A 13 -36.02 51.89 33.20
CA VAL A 13 -34.81 51.64 32.39
C VAL A 13 -34.71 50.14 32.12
N ALA A 14 -34.72 49.80 30.84
CA ALA A 14 -34.51 48.46 30.31
C ALA A 14 -33.04 48.03 30.43
N GLY A 15 -32.81 46.77 30.78
CA GLY A 15 -31.48 46.14 30.77
C GLY A 15 -31.63 44.63 30.90
N ALA A 16 -31.23 43.92 29.85
CA ALA A 16 -31.46 42.49 29.65
C ALA A 16 -30.41 41.58 30.31
N LEU A 17 -30.78 40.29 30.41
CA LEU A 17 -29.95 39.08 30.50
C LEU A 17 -29.26 38.72 31.84
N ALA A 18 -29.73 37.64 32.47
CA ALA A 18 -29.08 36.31 32.41
C ALA A 18 -29.71 35.36 33.45
N ALA A 19 -30.32 34.26 33.00
CA ALA A 19 -30.79 33.20 33.88
C ALA A 19 -29.67 32.17 34.07
N ILE A 20 -29.23 32.02 35.33
CA ILE A 20 -28.29 30.99 35.78
C ILE A 20 -29.08 29.69 35.97
N VAL A 21 -28.73 28.64 35.23
CA VAL A 21 -29.13 27.26 35.55
C VAL A 21 -27.90 26.54 36.07
N VAL A 22 -27.93 26.23 37.37
CA VAL A 22 -26.97 25.32 38.02
C VAL A 22 -27.43 23.90 37.75
N ALA A 23 -26.69 23.15 36.94
CA ALA A 23 -26.87 21.70 36.79
C ALA A 23 -25.85 20.98 37.69
N PHE A 24 -26.37 20.20 38.65
CA PHE A 24 -25.59 19.31 39.50
C PHE A 24 -24.89 18.23 38.66
N GLY A 25 -23.57 18.11 38.83
CA GLY A 25 -22.75 17.08 38.20
C GLY A 25 -23.03 15.71 38.79
N LEU A 26 -23.51 14.80 37.94
CA LEU A 26 -23.32 13.36 38.11
C LEU A 26 -21.96 13.03 37.49
N GLY A 27 -20.99 12.68 38.34
CA GLY A 27 -19.68 12.20 37.90
C GLY A 27 -19.84 10.88 37.16
N GLY A 28 -19.94 10.94 35.84
CA GLY A 28 -19.68 9.79 34.98
C GLY A 28 -18.21 9.44 35.08
N VAL A 29 -17.89 8.22 35.51
CA VAL A 29 -16.59 7.60 35.24
C VAL A 29 -16.43 7.60 33.72
N ALA A 30 -15.52 8.43 33.20
CA ALA A 30 -15.15 8.40 31.80
C ALA A 30 -14.63 7.00 31.48
N GLN A 31 -15.35 6.25 30.65
CA GLN A 31 -14.84 4.99 30.12
C GLN A 31 -13.98 5.30 28.90
N ALA A 32 -12.78 4.72 28.85
CA ALA A 32 -11.89 4.81 27.72
C ALA A 32 -12.60 4.29 26.45
N ALA A 33 -12.57 5.05 25.37
CA ALA A 33 -13.09 4.56 24.10
C ALA A 33 -12.09 3.55 23.53
N THR A 34 -12.57 2.34 23.19
CA THR A 34 -11.81 1.38 22.40
C THR A 34 -11.75 1.89 20.96
N LEU A 35 -10.55 2.13 20.45
CA LEU A 35 -10.29 2.59 19.09
C LEU A 35 -10.22 1.43 18.10
N PHE A 36 -9.72 0.28 18.54
CA PHE A 36 -9.56 -0.93 17.75
C PHE A 36 -9.38 -2.13 18.69
N SER A 37 -9.89 -3.29 18.29
CA SER A 37 -9.62 -4.54 18.97
C SER A 37 -9.67 -5.70 17.99
N ASP A 38 -8.84 -6.71 18.22
CA ASP A 38 -8.87 -7.96 17.48
C ASP A 38 -8.42 -9.12 18.38
N ASP A 39 -9.30 -10.11 18.54
CA ASP A 39 -9.06 -11.36 19.28
C ASP A 39 -8.93 -12.57 18.36
N PHE A 40 -8.97 -12.34 17.04
CA PHE A 40 -8.88 -13.32 15.96
C PHE A 40 -9.88 -14.48 16.03
N ASN A 41 -10.87 -14.44 16.92
CA ASN A 41 -11.81 -15.55 17.15
C ASN A 41 -12.75 -15.79 15.97
N ASP A 42 -12.88 -14.81 15.07
CA ASP A 42 -13.57 -14.93 13.79
C ASP A 42 -12.74 -15.65 12.71
N SER A 43 -11.52 -16.09 13.05
CA SER A 43 -10.55 -16.70 12.14
C SER A 43 -10.10 -15.77 11.00
N SER A 44 -10.30 -14.46 11.15
CA SER A 44 -9.90 -13.43 10.21
C SER A 44 -8.80 -12.56 10.80
N ALA A 45 -8.02 -11.93 9.91
CA ALA A 45 -7.12 -10.84 10.26
C ALA A 45 -7.47 -9.61 9.41
N ASP A 46 -8.75 -9.45 9.08
CA ASP A 46 -9.24 -8.29 8.34
C ASP A 46 -8.93 -7.00 9.12
N GLY A 47 -8.48 -5.96 8.40
CA GLY A 47 -8.04 -4.71 9.01
C GLY A 47 -6.57 -4.69 9.46
N TRP A 48 -5.84 -5.79 9.26
CA TRP A 48 -4.37 -5.82 9.35
C TRP A 48 -3.71 -5.73 7.98
N SER A 49 -2.62 -4.97 7.88
CA SER A 49 -1.77 -4.88 6.67
C SER A 49 -0.35 -5.41 6.95
N LYS A 50 0.15 -6.20 5.99
CA LYS A 50 1.38 -6.99 6.13
C LYS A 50 2.58 -6.30 5.48
N SER A 51 3.70 -6.26 6.20
CA SER A 51 5.04 -6.00 5.65
C SER A 51 5.98 -7.16 6.00
N GLY A 52 6.28 -8.01 5.02
CA GLY A 52 7.16 -9.18 5.19
C GLY A 52 6.56 -10.31 6.04
N GLY A 53 7.25 -11.45 6.06
CA GLY A 53 6.85 -12.66 6.80
C GLY A 53 5.68 -13.43 6.21
N ASP A 54 5.40 -14.58 6.84
CA ASP A 54 4.24 -15.42 6.55
C ASP A 54 3.29 -15.37 7.74
N TRP A 55 2.09 -14.86 7.50
CA TRP A 55 1.09 -14.57 8.52
C TRP A 55 -0.20 -15.29 8.22
N SER A 56 -0.78 -15.92 9.23
CA SER A 56 -2.09 -16.57 9.12
C SER A 56 -2.73 -16.66 10.49
N VAL A 57 -4.06 -16.63 10.53
CA VAL A 57 -4.78 -17.01 11.73
C VAL A 57 -4.78 -18.53 11.81
N VAL A 58 -4.20 -19.07 12.88
CA VAL A 58 -4.05 -20.52 13.09
C VAL A 58 -4.83 -20.91 14.33
N SER A 59 -5.60 -21.99 14.22
CA SER A 59 -6.33 -22.59 15.34
C SER A 59 -5.54 -23.76 15.93
N ASP A 60 -5.17 -23.62 17.20
CA ASP A 60 -4.52 -24.65 18.02
C ASP A 60 -4.96 -24.42 19.47
N GLY A 61 -6.25 -24.64 19.71
CA GLY A 61 -7.01 -24.13 20.86
C GLY A 61 -7.94 -22.99 20.46
N SER A 62 -7.63 -21.76 20.84
CA SER A 62 -8.25 -20.54 20.29
C SER A 62 -7.51 -20.09 19.02
N PRO A 63 -8.22 -19.48 18.04
CA PRO A 63 -7.57 -18.78 16.93
C PRO A 63 -6.54 -17.76 17.43
N THR A 64 -5.39 -17.70 16.79
CA THR A 64 -4.34 -16.71 17.10
C THR A 64 -3.67 -16.26 15.82
N PHE A 65 -3.24 -15.00 15.75
CA PHE A 65 -2.53 -14.51 14.59
C PHE A 65 -1.06 -14.92 14.66
N THR A 66 -0.65 -15.75 13.71
CA THR A 66 0.65 -16.43 13.74
C THR A 66 1.55 -15.89 12.65
N GLN A 67 2.75 -15.48 13.05
CA GLN A 67 3.90 -15.37 12.16
C GLN A 67 4.67 -16.68 12.22
N SER A 68 4.92 -17.33 11.09
CA SER A 68 5.62 -18.63 11.03
C SER A 68 7.08 -18.56 10.51
N LYS A 69 7.45 -17.51 9.78
CA LYS A 69 8.69 -17.43 9.02
C LYS A 69 9.89 -16.93 9.85
N THR A 70 10.80 -17.84 10.23
CA THR A 70 11.93 -17.53 11.15
C THR A 70 13.17 -16.91 10.49
N ASP A 71 13.20 -16.79 9.16
CA ASP A 71 14.29 -16.18 8.37
C ASP A 71 13.95 -14.78 7.87
N SER A 72 12.78 -14.24 8.20
CA SER A 72 12.41 -12.86 7.86
C SER A 72 13.13 -11.86 8.77
N GLU A 73 13.91 -10.95 8.18
CA GLU A 73 14.60 -9.90 8.93
C GLU A 73 13.63 -9.00 9.68
N LEU A 74 12.56 -8.54 9.02
CA LEU A 74 11.50 -7.74 9.62
C LEU A 74 10.16 -8.21 9.07
N ALA A 75 9.40 -8.96 9.86
CA ALA A 75 8.04 -9.34 9.54
C ALA A 75 7.09 -8.58 10.46
N ARG A 76 6.12 -7.87 9.87
CA ARG A 76 5.26 -6.92 10.57
C ARG A 76 3.81 -7.04 10.09
N GLN A 77 2.89 -6.81 11.01
CA GLN A 77 1.48 -6.58 10.75
C GLN A 77 1.07 -5.29 11.42
N PHE A 78 0.19 -4.52 10.80
CA PHE A 78 -0.25 -3.25 11.32
C PHE A 78 -1.75 -3.05 11.22
N ALA A 79 -2.34 -2.39 12.20
CA ALA A 79 -3.77 -2.11 12.22
C ALA A 79 -4.06 -0.73 12.83
N GLY A 80 -5.21 -0.16 12.47
CA GLY A 80 -5.65 1.15 12.94
C GLY A 80 -5.17 2.31 12.06
N SER A 81 -5.23 3.53 12.60
CA SER A 81 -5.00 4.76 11.81
C SER A 81 -3.63 5.37 12.07
N THR A 82 -2.97 5.85 11.02
CA THR A 82 -1.75 6.66 11.14
C THR A 82 -1.98 8.04 11.77
N SER A 83 -3.24 8.48 11.86
CA SER A 83 -3.62 9.75 12.49
C SER A 83 -3.69 9.70 14.01
N TRP A 84 -3.60 8.51 14.62
CA TRP A 84 -3.70 8.37 16.07
C TRP A 84 -2.49 8.94 16.78
N THR A 85 -2.73 9.99 17.57
CA THR A 85 -1.70 10.75 18.28
C THR A 85 -1.58 10.36 19.74
N ALA A 86 -2.66 9.92 20.40
CA ALA A 86 -2.64 9.55 21.82
C ALA A 86 -3.50 8.31 22.07
N TYR A 87 -2.85 7.21 22.49
CA TYR A 87 -3.52 5.95 22.80
C TYR A 87 -2.63 4.99 23.60
N SER A 88 -3.24 3.95 24.16
CA SER A 88 -2.57 2.74 24.63
C SER A 88 -2.85 1.59 23.68
N VAL A 89 -1.85 0.73 23.43
CA VAL A 89 -2.03 -0.55 22.74
C VAL A 89 -1.56 -1.68 23.62
N GLN A 90 -2.35 -2.75 23.71
CA GLN A 90 -2.04 -3.98 24.41
C GLN A 90 -2.21 -5.18 23.47
N ALA A 91 -1.38 -6.22 23.65
CA ALA A 91 -1.58 -7.53 23.01
C ALA A 91 -0.95 -8.64 23.87
N ARG A 92 -1.48 -9.86 23.76
CA ARG A 92 -0.78 -11.07 24.18
C ARG A 92 0.17 -11.50 23.08
N VAL A 93 1.37 -11.90 23.47
CA VAL A 93 2.46 -12.29 22.57
C VAL A 93 3.10 -13.58 23.08
N LYS A 94 3.22 -14.59 22.22
CA LYS A 94 3.90 -15.86 22.52
C LYS A 94 5.01 -16.11 21.51
N PRO A 95 6.28 -15.88 21.87
CA PRO A 95 7.41 -16.29 21.04
C PRO A 95 7.39 -17.82 20.84
N LEU A 96 7.58 -18.27 19.59
CA LEU A 96 7.66 -19.69 19.24
C LEU A 96 9.09 -20.11 18.92
N ALA A 97 9.80 -19.31 18.13
CA ALA A 97 11.22 -19.50 17.84
C ALA A 97 11.92 -18.15 17.61
N PHE A 98 13.10 -17.96 18.21
CA PHE A 98 13.92 -16.74 18.06
C PHE A 98 15.40 -16.96 18.48
N SER A 99 15.94 -18.15 18.25
CA SER A 99 17.32 -18.51 18.59
C SER A 99 18.34 -17.79 17.69
N GLY A 100 19.39 -17.18 18.25
CA GLY A 100 20.45 -16.51 17.48
C GLY A 100 20.88 -15.19 18.11
N SER A 101 21.30 -14.22 17.31
CA SER A 101 21.61 -12.85 17.76
C SER A 101 20.59 -11.86 17.20
N ASN A 102 20.29 -10.80 17.96
CA ASN A 102 19.43 -9.68 17.53
C ASN A 102 18.02 -10.09 17.09
N ARG A 103 17.42 -11.07 17.77
CA ARG A 103 16.07 -11.58 17.45
C ARG A 103 15.07 -11.20 18.52
N PHE A 104 13.87 -10.87 18.10
CA PHE A 104 12.83 -10.47 19.03
C PHE A 104 11.42 -10.62 18.45
N VAL A 105 10.46 -10.57 19.37
CA VAL A 105 9.04 -10.42 19.10
C VAL A 105 8.58 -9.16 19.81
N ALA A 106 7.79 -8.31 19.17
CA ALA A 106 7.44 -7.00 19.71
C ALA A 106 6.01 -6.56 19.40
N LEU A 107 5.53 -5.65 20.23
CA LEU A 107 4.35 -4.81 19.99
C LEU A 107 4.81 -3.42 19.57
N ALA A 108 4.10 -2.76 18.66
CA ALA A 108 4.42 -1.43 18.16
C ALA A 108 3.27 -0.44 18.34
N SER A 109 3.63 0.82 18.55
CA SER A 109 2.74 1.98 18.63
C SER A 109 3.33 3.15 17.83
N ARG A 110 2.47 4.09 17.47
CA ARG A 110 2.76 5.23 16.59
C ARG A 110 3.62 4.84 15.40
N SER A 111 3.26 3.74 14.76
CA SER A 111 3.90 3.33 13.51
C SER A 111 3.42 4.26 12.41
N SER A 112 4.26 5.17 11.94
CA SER A 112 3.95 6.02 10.79
C SER A 112 4.36 5.37 9.48
N SER A 113 5.31 4.43 9.53
CA SER A 113 5.73 3.60 8.41
C SER A 113 6.24 2.24 8.90
N ALA A 114 6.67 1.37 7.98
CA ALA A 114 7.25 0.08 8.33
C ALA A 114 8.56 0.22 9.14
N THR A 115 9.28 1.33 9.00
CA THR A 115 10.58 1.60 9.63
C THR A 115 10.56 2.76 10.63
N LYS A 116 9.37 3.31 10.94
CA LYS A 116 9.22 4.42 11.89
C LYS A 116 8.15 4.12 12.94
N MET A 117 8.54 3.84 14.18
CA MET A 117 7.63 3.43 15.25
C MET A 117 8.28 3.48 16.64
N TYR A 118 7.45 3.47 17.68
CA TYR A 118 7.87 2.94 18.98
C TYR A 118 7.54 1.46 19.05
N ARG A 119 8.46 0.64 19.58
CA ARG A 119 8.19 -0.79 19.79
C ARG A 119 8.69 -1.27 21.15
N LEU A 120 7.96 -2.21 21.72
CA LEU A 120 8.30 -2.91 22.95
C LEU A 120 8.68 -4.35 22.59
N ALA A 121 9.98 -4.64 22.62
CA ALA A 121 10.55 -5.89 22.14
C ALA A 121 10.92 -6.85 23.28
N LEU A 122 10.47 -8.09 23.18
CA LEU A 122 10.96 -9.24 23.92
C LEU A 122 12.12 -9.87 23.15
N THR A 123 13.34 -9.68 23.63
CA THR A 123 14.54 -10.10 22.93
C THR A 123 15.01 -11.47 23.39
N ASN A 124 15.69 -12.18 22.50
CA ASN A 124 16.30 -13.46 22.80
C ASN A 124 17.50 -13.37 23.77
N ALA A 125 17.93 -12.15 24.12
CA ALA A 125 18.92 -11.86 25.14
C ALA A 125 18.32 -11.75 26.57
N ASN A 126 17.09 -12.25 26.76
CA ASN A 126 16.35 -12.17 28.02
C ASN A 126 16.18 -10.73 28.53
N ARG A 127 15.74 -9.85 27.62
CA ARG A 127 15.35 -8.47 27.96
C ARG A 127 14.02 -8.10 27.33
N ALA A 128 13.34 -7.18 28.00
CA ALA A 128 12.30 -6.38 27.38
C ALA A 128 12.85 -4.97 27.13
N GLU A 129 12.73 -4.46 25.91
CA GLU A 129 13.31 -3.18 25.49
C GLU A 129 12.23 -2.30 24.84
N LEU A 130 12.04 -1.08 25.36
CA LEU A 130 11.25 -0.05 24.73
C LEU A 130 12.17 0.75 23.80
N GLN A 131 11.85 0.77 22.52
CA GLN A 131 12.70 1.32 21.46
C GLN A 131 11.95 2.36 20.63
N ALA A 132 12.64 3.41 20.23
CA ALA A 132 12.25 4.28 19.11
C ALA A 132 13.02 3.83 17.86
N VAL A 133 12.31 3.64 16.76
CA VAL A 133 12.87 3.20 15.47
C VAL A 133 12.61 4.30 14.47
N ASP A 134 13.64 4.90 13.88
CA ASP A 134 13.53 5.93 12.84
C ASP A 134 14.43 5.57 11.65
N GLY A 135 13.84 4.90 10.66
CA GLY A 135 14.60 4.31 9.54
C GLY A 135 15.50 3.18 10.04
N SER A 136 16.81 3.31 9.79
CA SER A 136 17.83 2.38 10.28
C SER A 136 18.27 2.65 11.73
N SER A 137 17.90 3.81 12.29
CA SER A 137 18.30 4.20 13.64
C SER A 137 17.38 3.60 14.70
N VAL A 138 17.95 2.90 15.68
CA VAL A 138 17.22 2.36 16.83
C VAL A 138 17.77 2.95 18.12
N THR A 139 16.91 3.65 18.87
CA THR A 139 17.23 4.19 20.19
C THR A 139 16.48 3.40 21.26
N VAL A 140 17.20 2.81 22.23
CA VAL A 140 16.58 2.17 23.39
C VAL A 140 16.19 3.24 24.41
N ILE A 141 14.89 3.46 24.60
CA ILE A 141 14.33 4.40 25.59
C ILE A 141 14.49 3.84 27.01
N GLY A 142 14.35 2.52 27.15
CA GLY A 142 14.61 1.83 28.40
C GLY A 142 14.54 0.31 28.24
N SER A 143 15.07 -0.41 29.21
CA SER A 143 15.12 -1.87 29.20
C SER A 143 15.01 -2.46 30.60
N ALA A 144 14.54 -3.70 30.67
CA ALA A 144 14.53 -4.51 31.88
C ALA A 144 14.98 -5.94 31.56
N SER A 145 15.69 -6.58 32.50
CA SER A 145 15.96 -8.01 32.45
C SER A 145 14.63 -8.77 32.60
N LEU A 146 14.40 -9.73 31.70
CA LEU A 146 13.20 -10.56 31.70
C LEU A 146 13.54 -11.88 31.04
N THR A 147 13.35 -13.00 31.74
CA THR A 147 13.47 -14.31 31.11
C THR A 147 12.33 -14.50 30.10
N VAL A 148 12.68 -14.62 28.82
CA VAL A 148 11.73 -14.83 27.73
C VAL A 148 11.79 -16.29 27.28
N SER A 149 10.75 -17.06 27.61
CA SER A 149 10.64 -18.47 27.26
C SER A 149 9.73 -18.65 26.05
N THR A 150 10.15 -19.48 25.09
CA THR A 150 9.28 -19.86 23.97
C THR A 150 8.06 -20.64 24.49
N GLY A 151 6.96 -20.57 23.75
CA GLY A 151 5.70 -21.21 24.12
C GLY A 151 4.94 -20.53 25.28
N THR A 152 5.51 -19.49 25.90
CA THR A 152 4.91 -18.74 27.02
C THR A 152 4.25 -17.47 26.53
N TRP A 153 3.03 -17.18 27.01
CA TRP A 153 2.34 -15.91 26.74
C TRP A 153 2.86 -14.79 27.62
N TYR A 154 3.06 -13.61 27.02
CA TYR A 154 3.39 -12.35 27.67
C TYR A 154 2.36 -11.30 27.26
N THR A 155 1.90 -10.46 28.18
CA THR A 155 1.07 -9.29 27.84
C THR A 155 1.97 -8.08 27.68
N LEU A 156 2.04 -7.54 26.46
CA LEU A 156 2.76 -6.32 26.16
C LEU A 156 1.79 -5.15 26.11
N ARG A 157 2.18 -3.99 26.65
CA ARG A 157 1.44 -2.73 26.50
C ARG A 157 2.38 -1.57 26.23
N ILE A 158 1.98 -0.66 25.34
CA ILE A 158 2.64 0.64 25.14
C ILE A 158 1.61 1.75 25.33
N ASP A 159 1.90 2.67 26.23
CA ASP A 159 1.14 3.90 26.41
C ASP A 159 1.88 5.03 25.69
N ALA A 160 1.27 5.60 24.65
CA ALA A 160 1.84 6.66 23.83
C ALA A 160 0.97 7.93 23.91
N ASN A 161 1.33 8.87 24.78
CA ASN A 161 0.57 10.10 25.00
C ASN A 161 1.49 11.33 25.04
N GLY A 162 1.21 12.32 24.19
CA GLY A 162 2.10 13.47 24.00
C GLY A 162 3.51 13.02 23.58
N SER A 163 4.56 13.54 24.21
CA SER A 163 5.92 13.05 24.04
C SER A 163 6.29 11.89 24.97
N THR A 164 5.41 11.45 25.86
CA THR A 164 5.73 10.38 26.83
C THR A 164 5.36 9.01 26.26
N ILE A 165 6.34 8.11 26.22
CA ILE A 165 6.16 6.71 25.82
C ILE A 165 6.50 5.82 27.00
N SER A 166 5.59 4.92 27.39
CA SER A 166 5.79 3.93 28.45
C SER A 166 5.54 2.52 27.96
N GLY A 167 6.40 1.57 28.32
CA GLY A 167 6.29 0.16 27.96
C GLY A 167 6.04 -0.71 29.20
N PHE A 168 5.16 -1.69 29.10
CA PHE A 168 4.79 -2.60 30.17
C PHE A 168 4.83 -4.05 29.70
N VAL A 169 5.33 -4.93 30.56
CA VAL A 169 5.25 -6.38 30.36
C VAL A 169 4.52 -6.99 31.55
N ASN A 170 3.47 -7.77 31.29
CA ASN A 170 2.60 -8.40 32.29
C ASN A 170 2.09 -7.38 33.34
N GLY A 171 1.69 -6.19 32.86
CA GLY A 171 1.21 -5.09 33.69
C GLY A 171 2.29 -4.31 34.45
N THR A 172 3.54 -4.77 34.45
CA THR A 172 4.66 -4.07 35.11
C THR A 172 5.34 -3.11 34.15
N ARG A 173 5.49 -1.83 34.52
CA ARG A 173 6.19 -0.83 33.70
C ARG A 173 7.68 -1.16 33.64
N ILE A 174 8.20 -1.44 32.44
CA ILE A 174 9.63 -1.71 32.25
C ILE A 174 10.42 -0.44 31.93
N ALA A 175 9.79 0.56 31.32
CA ALA A 175 10.43 1.78 30.85
C ALA A 175 9.40 2.90 30.63
N SER A 176 9.84 4.14 30.80
CA SER A 176 9.11 5.34 30.40
C SER A 176 10.10 6.43 30.06
N GLY A 177 9.84 7.22 29.01
CA GLY A 177 10.68 8.36 28.65
C GLY A 177 9.97 9.37 27.75
N SER A 178 10.51 10.58 27.71
CA SER A 178 10.10 11.59 26.74
C SER A 178 10.84 11.38 25.42
N ASN A 179 10.11 11.17 24.34
CA ASN A 179 10.63 10.99 22.99
C ASN A 179 9.61 11.57 21.99
N SER A 180 10.09 12.35 21.02
CA SER A 180 9.25 13.01 20.01
C SER A 180 9.52 12.51 18.59
N ALA A 181 10.24 11.39 18.43
CA ALA A 181 10.53 10.81 17.12
C ALA A 181 9.26 10.48 16.32
N HIS A 182 8.18 10.07 17.01
CA HIS A 182 6.91 9.75 16.37
C HIS A 182 5.73 10.39 17.11
N SER A 183 5.03 11.29 16.41
CA SER A 183 3.90 12.04 16.96
C SER A 183 2.54 11.38 16.76
N ALA A 184 2.43 10.53 15.74
CA ALA A 184 1.22 9.78 15.42
C ALA A 184 1.55 8.47 14.70
N GLY A 185 0.63 7.52 14.70
CA GLY A 185 0.77 6.31 13.90
C GLY A 185 -0.11 5.16 14.38
N ARG A 186 -0.19 4.12 13.56
CA ARG A 186 -0.98 2.91 13.81
C ARG A 186 -0.29 1.96 14.80
N VAL A 187 -0.96 0.88 15.19
CA VAL A 187 -0.36 -0.19 16.01
C VAL A 187 0.27 -1.26 15.14
N GLY A 188 1.16 -2.08 15.69
CA GLY A 188 1.70 -3.20 14.94
C GLY A 188 2.22 -4.37 15.78
N LEU A 189 2.30 -5.53 15.14
CA LEU A 189 2.89 -6.76 15.64
C LEU A 189 4.18 -6.99 14.86
N VAL A 190 5.28 -7.30 15.54
CA VAL A 190 6.60 -7.31 14.91
C VAL A 190 7.37 -8.56 15.32
N THR A 191 8.05 -9.16 14.36
CA THR A 191 9.04 -10.23 14.58
C THR A 191 10.30 -9.92 13.78
N VAL A 192 11.46 -10.30 14.35
CA VAL A 192 12.77 -10.20 13.70
C VAL A 192 13.47 -11.53 13.80
N PHE A 193 13.64 -12.20 12.66
CA PHE A 193 14.13 -13.57 12.53
C PHE A 193 13.50 -14.52 13.55
N ALA A 194 12.20 -14.36 13.78
CA ALA A 194 11.47 -15.01 14.85
C ALA A 194 10.07 -15.40 14.38
N SER A 195 9.50 -16.44 14.99
CA SER A 195 8.10 -16.80 14.88
C SER A 195 7.38 -16.59 16.21
N ALA A 196 6.09 -16.23 16.12
CA ALA A 196 5.29 -15.88 17.28
C ALA A 196 3.79 -16.01 17.02
N ARG A 197 3.02 -16.14 18.09
CA ARG A 197 1.56 -15.96 18.09
C ARG A 197 1.20 -14.67 18.80
N PHE A 198 0.17 -14.01 18.29
CA PHE A 198 -0.40 -12.78 18.82
C PHE A 198 -1.89 -12.97 19.03
N ASP A 199 -2.42 -12.31 20.06
CA ASP A 199 -3.82 -12.42 20.43
C ASP A 199 -4.25 -11.26 21.33
N ASP A 200 -5.56 -11.07 21.52
CA ASP A 200 -6.18 -10.04 22.37
C ASP A 200 -5.59 -8.63 22.15
N VAL A 201 -5.53 -8.17 20.91
CA VAL A 201 -5.07 -6.82 20.58
C VAL A 201 -6.16 -5.83 20.96
N VAL A 202 -5.83 -4.81 21.75
CA VAL A 202 -6.76 -3.74 22.15
C VAL A 202 -6.06 -2.39 22.10
N VAL A 203 -6.74 -1.40 21.55
CA VAL A 203 -6.29 0.00 21.48
C VAL A 203 -7.31 0.91 22.15
N SER A 204 -6.89 1.77 23.08
CA SER A 204 -7.78 2.66 23.84
C SER A 204 -7.27 4.09 23.93
N THR A 205 -8.17 5.07 24.07
CA THR A 205 -7.85 6.51 24.12
C THR A 205 -7.25 6.99 25.44
N ASP A 206 -7.38 6.22 26.51
CA ASP A 206 -6.67 6.42 27.76
C ASP A 206 -6.16 5.06 28.25
N GLY A 207 -5.00 5.03 28.90
CA GLY A 207 -4.31 3.79 29.29
C GLY A 207 -5.01 2.93 30.34
N SER A 208 -6.34 3.03 30.49
CA SER A 208 -7.15 2.10 31.27
C SER A 208 -7.66 0.94 30.40
N VAL A 209 -7.46 -0.28 30.91
CA VAL A 209 -7.85 -1.54 30.26
C VAL A 209 -9.36 -1.77 30.43
N PRO A 210 -10.15 -2.00 29.36
CA PRO A 210 -11.53 -2.50 29.51
C PRO A 210 -11.53 -4.02 29.81
N PRO A 211 -12.49 -4.55 30.59
CA PRO A 211 -12.59 -5.98 30.84
C PRO A 211 -13.05 -6.72 29.58
N THR A 212 -12.54 -7.94 29.41
CA THR A 212 -12.89 -8.91 28.35
C THR A 212 -14.40 -9.10 28.27
N GLY A 213 -15.02 -8.56 27.23
CA GLY A 213 -16.43 -8.75 26.91
C GLY A 213 -16.64 -8.64 25.41
N ASN A 214 -17.38 -9.60 24.84
CA ASN A 214 -17.71 -9.68 23.41
C ASN A 214 -18.19 -8.33 22.86
N PRO A 215 -17.63 -7.83 21.74
CA PRO A 215 -18.14 -6.63 21.11
C PRO A 215 -19.45 -6.95 20.36
N THR A 216 -20.52 -6.28 20.75
CA THR A 216 -21.65 -5.98 19.86
C THR A 216 -21.21 -4.94 18.81
N ASN A 217 -21.50 -5.22 17.55
CA ASN A 217 -21.22 -4.39 16.36
C ASN A 217 -21.33 -2.87 16.59
N PRO A 218 -20.30 -2.07 16.26
CA PRO A 218 -20.41 -0.62 16.13
C PRO A 218 -21.24 -0.22 14.88
N PRO A 219 -21.83 1.00 14.87
CA PRO A 219 -22.86 1.39 13.93
C PRO A 219 -22.31 1.62 12.52
N THR A 220 -23.04 1.11 11.54
CA THR A 220 -22.88 1.40 10.11
C THR A 220 -22.95 2.91 9.85
N SER A 221 -21.83 3.52 9.46
CA SER A 221 -21.89 4.79 8.75
C SER A 221 -22.45 4.52 7.35
N ASN A 222 -23.50 5.24 6.97
CA ASN A 222 -24.12 5.10 5.67
C ASN A 222 -23.09 5.30 4.53
N PRO A 223 -23.21 4.55 3.42
CA PRO A 223 -22.39 4.76 2.22
C PRO A 223 -22.58 6.18 1.67
N PRO A 224 -21.54 6.80 1.06
CA PRO A 224 -21.74 7.99 0.24
C PRO A 224 -22.68 7.66 -0.92
N THR A 225 -23.66 8.53 -1.12
CA THR A 225 -24.67 8.45 -2.18
C THR A 225 -24.05 8.26 -3.57
N THR A 226 -24.52 7.26 -4.29
CA THR A 226 -24.22 6.98 -5.70
C THR A 226 -24.75 8.12 -6.59
N GLY A 227 -23.88 9.07 -6.93
CA GLY A 227 -24.07 9.89 -8.14
C GLY A 227 -23.88 9.03 -9.40
N PRO A 228 -24.35 9.47 -10.57
CA PRO A 228 -24.21 8.70 -11.81
C PRO A 228 -22.73 8.54 -12.15
N THR A 229 -22.22 7.31 -12.08
CA THR A 229 -20.85 6.98 -12.51
C THR A 229 -20.81 6.89 -14.02
N THR A 230 -20.13 7.82 -14.68
CA THR A 230 -19.67 7.62 -16.06
C THR A 230 -18.94 6.28 -16.13
N PRO A 231 -19.21 5.42 -17.12
CA PRO A 231 -18.50 4.15 -17.27
C PRO A 231 -16.99 4.38 -17.36
N PRO A 232 -16.18 3.53 -16.71
CA PRO A 232 -14.72 3.59 -16.81
C PRO A 232 -14.25 3.59 -18.25
N GLN A 233 -13.22 4.36 -18.55
CA GLN A 233 -12.74 4.50 -19.92
C GLN A 233 -12.05 3.22 -20.42
N THR A 234 -12.62 2.62 -21.47
CA THR A 234 -12.06 1.45 -22.16
C THR A 234 -11.39 1.88 -23.47
N GLY A 235 -10.08 1.65 -23.61
CA GLY A 235 -9.30 2.03 -24.80
C GLY A 235 -7.95 2.65 -24.44
N LEU A 236 -7.14 2.93 -25.47
CA LEU A 236 -5.84 3.55 -25.27
C LEU A 236 -5.99 5.03 -24.89
N VAL A 237 -5.55 5.39 -23.69
CA VAL A 237 -5.35 6.77 -23.25
C VAL A 237 -4.02 6.92 -22.56
N GLY A 238 -3.46 8.12 -22.61
CA GLY A 238 -2.21 8.43 -21.93
C GLY A 238 -1.07 8.67 -22.90
N TRP A 239 0.13 8.50 -22.38
CA TRP A 239 1.36 8.84 -23.10
C TRP A 239 1.56 8.03 -24.38
N ALA A 240 1.03 6.81 -24.49
CA ALA A 240 1.09 6.05 -25.74
C ALA A 240 0.14 6.57 -26.85
N THR A 241 -0.72 7.57 -26.59
CA THR A 241 -1.41 8.31 -27.67
C THR A 241 -0.52 9.39 -28.30
N GLN A 242 0.60 9.74 -27.67
CA GLN A 242 1.51 10.78 -28.11
C GLN A 242 2.57 10.23 -29.08
N GLY A 243 3.43 11.11 -29.59
CA GLY A 243 4.52 10.71 -30.50
C GLY A 243 4.05 10.16 -31.85
N GLY A 244 2.82 10.41 -32.26
CA GLY A 244 2.19 9.82 -33.46
C GLY A 244 1.23 8.67 -33.17
N GLY A 245 1.02 8.33 -31.89
CA GLY A 245 0.05 7.33 -31.44
C GLY A 245 0.52 5.88 -31.56
N THR A 246 -0.23 4.98 -30.92
CA THR A 246 0.06 3.54 -30.89
C THR A 246 -1.09 2.75 -31.51
N ASN A 247 -0.84 2.13 -32.65
CA ASN A 247 -1.79 1.26 -33.36
C ASN A 247 -1.25 -0.16 -33.62
N GLY A 248 -0.04 -0.47 -33.15
CA GLY A 248 0.58 -1.80 -33.20
C GLY A 248 0.71 -2.34 -34.61
N GLY A 249 0.15 -3.52 -34.83
CA GLY A 249 0.05 -4.18 -36.13
C GLY A 249 -0.98 -3.56 -37.09
N GLY A 250 -1.72 -2.55 -36.65
CA GLY A 250 -2.74 -1.87 -37.46
C GLY A 250 -3.82 -2.82 -37.95
N SER A 251 -4.09 -2.78 -39.25
CA SER A 251 -5.08 -3.61 -39.95
C SER A 251 -4.50 -4.89 -40.55
N ALA A 252 -3.27 -5.28 -40.18
CA ALA A 252 -2.66 -6.51 -40.68
C ALA A 252 -3.51 -7.74 -40.30
N SER A 253 -3.59 -8.72 -41.22
CA SER A 253 -4.28 -9.98 -40.96
C SER A 253 -3.69 -10.69 -39.74
N ALA A 254 -4.57 -11.16 -38.86
CA ALA A 254 -4.18 -11.86 -37.65
C ALA A 254 -3.53 -13.22 -37.95
N THR A 255 -2.39 -13.49 -37.32
CA THR A 255 -1.73 -14.80 -37.34
C THR A 255 -1.79 -15.39 -35.95
N THR A 256 -2.33 -16.61 -35.81
CA THR A 256 -2.38 -17.30 -34.52
C THR A 256 -1.09 -18.08 -34.27
N VAL A 257 -0.56 -17.98 -33.06
CA VAL A 257 0.64 -18.70 -32.60
C VAL A 257 0.30 -19.52 -31.35
N THR A 258 0.87 -20.73 -31.29
CA THR A 258 0.64 -21.71 -30.21
C THR A 258 1.95 -22.29 -29.67
N SER A 259 3.10 -21.79 -30.12
CA SER A 259 4.43 -22.24 -29.68
C SER A 259 5.40 -21.07 -29.55
N SER A 260 6.44 -21.26 -28.75
CA SER A 260 7.46 -20.23 -28.52
C SER A 260 8.17 -19.83 -29.82
N SER A 261 8.54 -20.79 -30.68
CA SER A 261 9.20 -20.51 -31.95
C SER A 261 8.34 -19.71 -32.92
N ALA A 262 7.04 -20.03 -32.99
CA ALA A 262 6.08 -19.29 -33.82
C ALA A 262 5.86 -17.87 -33.28
N LEU A 263 5.74 -17.71 -31.95
CA LEU A 263 5.64 -16.41 -31.30
C LEU A 263 6.88 -15.56 -31.62
N SER A 264 8.09 -16.07 -31.32
CA SER A 264 9.36 -15.37 -31.56
C SER A 264 9.52 -14.92 -33.01
N SER A 265 9.14 -15.77 -33.96
CA SER A 265 9.21 -15.44 -35.39
C SER A 265 8.21 -14.34 -35.76
N ALA A 266 6.97 -14.43 -35.28
CA ALA A 266 5.90 -13.50 -35.63
C ALA A 266 6.08 -12.09 -35.04
N VAL A 267 6.75 -11.98 -33.88
CA VAL A 267 6.95 -10.71 -33.16
C VAL A 267 8.28 -10.02 -33.46
N SER A 268 9.15 -10.65 -34.23
CA SER A 268 10.43 -10.07 -34.66
C SER A 268 10.28 -9.01 -35.75
N GLY A 269 11.33 -8.21 -35.95
CA GLY A 269 11.44 -7.24 -37.04
C GLY A 269 10.43 -6.09 -36.99
N SER A 270 10.39 -5.26 -38.04
CA SER A 270 9.60 -4.02 -38.07
C SER A 270 8.30 -4.11 -38.88
N THR A 271 8.03 -5.22 -39.55
CA THR A 271 6.81 -5.37 -40.35
C THR A 271 5.58 -5.43 -39.45
N ALA A 272 4.51 -4.71 -39.84
CA ALA A 272 3.25 -4.71 -39.13
C ALA A 272 2.65 -6.14 -39.02
N ARG A 273 2.32 -6.57 -37.80
CA ARG A 273 1.69 -7.88 -37.54
C ARG A 273 0.70 -7.80 -36.40
N VAL A 274 -0.45 -8.43 -36.58
CA VAL A 274 -1.36 -8.81 -35.51
C VAL A 274 -1.12 -10.28 -35.19
N VAL A 275 -0.62 -10.56 -33.99
CA VAL A 275 -0.24 -11.87 -33.50
C VAL A 275 -1.21 -12.28 -32.41
N ARG A 276 -1.95 -13.37 -32.64
CA ARG A 276 -2.91 -13.93 -31.68
C ARG A 276 -2.26 -15.06 -30.90
N VAL A 277 -2.07 -14.89 -29.60
CA VAL A 277 -1.54 -15.95 -28.73
C VAL A 277 -2.69 -16.87 -28.34
N SER A 278 -2.55 -18.18 -28.53
CA SER A 278 -3.60 -19.14 -28.20
C SER A 278 -3.06 -20.29 -27.36
N GLY A 279 -3.79 -20.62 -26.29
CA GLY A 279 -3.35 -21.61 -25.31
C GLY A 279 -2.17 -21.14 -24.48
N THR A 280 -1.46 -22.09 -23.88
CA THR A 280 -0.22 -21.82 -23.12
C THR A 280 0.99 -21.99 -24.02
N ILE A 281 1.80 -20.94 -24.16
CA ILE A 281 3.13 -20.98 -24.75
C ILE A 281 4.15 -21.06 -23.62
N SER A 282 4.81 -22.22 -23.51
CA SER A 282 5.94 -22.41 -22.60
C SER A 282 7.26 -22.06 -23.31
N CYS A 283 8.12 -21.32 -22.62
CA CYS A 283 9.35 -20.74 -23.16
C CYS A 283 10.34 -20.45 -22.03
N SER A 284 11.53 -19.95 -22.38
CA SER A 284 12.53 -19.46 -21.43
C SER A 284 13.20 -18.18 -21.97
N GLY A 285 13.75 -17.37 -21.08
CA GLY A 285 14.47 -16.14 -21.41
C GLY A 285 13.55 -15.01 -21.87
N MET A 286 14.07 -14.16 -22.74
CA MET A 286 13.35 -12.99 -23.25
C MET A 286 13.14 -13.08 -24.76
N ILE A 287 11.88 -13.12 -25.20
CA ILE A 287 11.52 -13.09 -26.62
C ILE A 287 11.62 -11.65 -27.13
N SER A 288 12.47 -11.44 -28.13
CA SER A 288 12.70 -10.11 -28.71
C SER A 288 11.52 -9.66 -29.57
N VAL A 289 10.93 -8.51 -29.24
CA VAL A 289 9.77 -7.92 -29.93
C VAL A 289 10.21 -6.67 -30.68
N GLY A 290 10.00 -6.66 -32.00
CA GLY A 290 10.28 -5.51 -32.86
C GLY A 290 9.08 -4.57 -33.02
N SER A 291 9.24 -3.54 -33.87
CA SER A 291 8.23 -2.50 -34.09
C SER A 291 6.95 -2.99 -34.78
N ASN A 292 5.86 -2.22 -34.62
CA ASN A 292 4.57 -2.40 -35.30
C ASN A 292 3.91 -3.75 -35.00
N LYS A 293 3.82 -4.11 -33.72
CA LYS A 293 3.23 -5.38 -33.29
C LYS A 293 1.98 -5.15 -32.47
N THR A 294 0.94 -5.92 -32.75
CA THR A 294 -0.15 -6.18 -31.80
C THR A 294 -0.04 -7.62 -31.38
N ILE A 295 0.29 -7.87 -30.12
CA ILE A 295 0.32 -9.19 -29.51
C ILE A 295 -0.92 -9.27 -28.62
N LEU A 296 -1.90 -10.06 -29.04
CA LEU A 296 -3.21 -10.14 -28.39
C LEU A 296 -3.51 -11.59 -28.01
N GLY A 297 -3.77 -11.84 -26.73
CA GLY A 297 -4.19 -13.16 -26.27
C GLY A 297 -5.62 -13.49 -26.67
N ASN A 298 -5.84 -14.69 -27.17
CA ASN A 298 -7.16 -15.33 -27.20
C ASN A 298 -7.63 -15.65 -25.77
N SER A 299 -8.87 -16.10 -25.62
CA SER A 299 -9.37 -16.60 -24.34
C SER A 299 -8.42 -17.65 -23.74
N GLY A 300 -7.99 -17.43 -22.50
CA GLY A 300 -7.06 -18.31 -21.78
C GLY A 300 -5.59 -18.28 -22.25
N ALA A 301 -5.21 -17.34 -23.12
CA ALA A 301 -3.84 -17.21 -23.59
C ALA A 301 -2.85 -16.98 -22.44
N THR A 302 -1.80 -17.79 -22.41
CA THR A 302 -0.75 -17.75 -21.38
C THR A 302 0.63 -17.78 -22.00
N ILE A 303 1.54 -16.94 -21.52
CA ILE A 303 2.99 -17.05 -21.74
C ILE A 303 3.62 -17.45 -20.40
N ALA A 304 4.32 -18.58 -20.37
CA ALA A 304 4.87 -19.16 -19.16
C ALA A 304 6.36 -19.47 -19.31
N GLY A 305 7.18 -19.09 -18.32
CA GLY A 305 8.61 -19.37 -18.30
C GLY A 305 9.50 -18.30 -18.96
N CYS A 306 8.93 -17.35 -19.69
CA CYS A 306 9.67 -16.31 -20.41
C CYS A 306 8.94 -14.96 -20.40
N GLY A 307 9.67 -13.90 -20.75
CA GLY A 307 9.13 -12.56 -20.96
C GLY A 307 9.23 -12.07 -22.40
N LEU A 308 8.71 -10.85 -22.62
CA LEU A 308 8.80 -10.13 -23.88
C LEU A 308 9.75 -8.93 -23.73
N ASN A 309 10.75 -8.83 -24.61
CA ASN A 309 11.70 -7.72 -24.63
C ASN A 309 11.41 -6.79 -25.82
N VAL A 310 10.71 -5.69 -25.56
CA VAL A 310 10.50 -4.60 -26.51
C VAL A 310 11.72 -3.69 -26.45
N SER A 311 12.68 -3.95 -27.34
CA SER A 311 13.98 -3.28 -27.34
C SER A 311 14.23 -2.60 -28.69
N ASN A 312 14.60 -1.32 -28.68
CA ASN A 312 14.83 -0.53 -29.90
C ASN A 312 13.64 -0.58 -30.87
N ALA A 313 12.43 -0.58 -30.31
CA ALA A 313 11.19 -0.79 -31.04
C ALA A 313 10.24 0.38 -30.84
N SER A 314 9.25 0.47 -31.73
CA SER A 314 8.20 1.47 -31.59
C SER A 314 6.87 0.93 -32.07
N ASN A 315 5.76 1.46 -31.55
CA ASN A 315 4.40 1.06 -31.95
C ASN A 315 4.09 -0.40 -31.60
N VAL A 316 4.01 -0.71 -30.30
CA VAL A 316 3.76 -2.09 -29.83
C VAL A 316 2.56 -2.11 -28.89
N ILE A 317 1.67 -3.07 -29.10
CA ILE A 317 0.50 -3.33 -28.27
C ILE A 317 0.62 -4.75 -27.72
N ILE A 318 0.53 -4.93 -26.39
CA ILE A 318 0.56 -6.24 -25.72
C ILE A 318 -0.67 -6.34 -24.83
N ARG A 319 -1.60 -7.25 -25.16
CA ARG A 319 -2.91 -7.29 -24.52
C ARG A 319 -3.47 -8.67 -24.26
N ASN A 320 -4.28 -8.78 -23.21
CA ASN A 320 -5.09 -9.97 -22.89
C ASN A 320 -4.30 -11.27 -22.68
N ILE A 321 -3.09 -11.19 -22.11
CA ILE A 321 -2.24 -12.36 -21.88
C ILE A 321 -2.00 -12.55 -20.38
N SER A 322 -2.08 -13.80 -19.92
CA SER A 322 -1.58 -14.17 -18.60
C SER A 322 -0.09 -14.51 -18.69
N PHE A 323 0.75 -13.77 -18.00
CA PHE A 323 2.17 -14.04 -17.83
C PHE A 323 2.41 -14.70 -16.47
N ARG A 324 3.20 -15.77 -16.46
CA ARG A 324 3.64 -16.41 -15.22
C ARG A 324 5.03 -17.02 -15.33
N ASP A 325 5.69 -17.17 -14.18
CA ASP A 325 6.93 -17.94 -14.05
C ASP A 325 8.07 -17.46 -14.95
N TRP A 326 8.12 -16.16 -15.30
CA TRP A 326 9.20 -15.63 -16.14
C TRP A 326 10.52 -15.54 -15.35
N ASP A 327 11.63 -15.71 -16.06
CA ASP A 327 12.98 -15.82 -15.49
C ASP A 327 13.75 -14.48 -15.39
N ASP A 328 13.24 -13.41 -16.01
CA ASP A 328 13.76 -12.04 -15.93
C ASP A 328 12.62 -11.04 -15.64
N ASP A 329 12.17 -10.26 -16.63
CA ASP A 329 10.97 -9.41 -16.58
C ASP A 329 9.82 -10.05 -17.40
N ALA A 330 8.55 -9.89 -17.03
CA ALA A 330 7.45 -10.38 -17.88
C ALA A 330 7.37 -9.58 -19.19
N ILE A 331 7.49 -8.26 -19.07
CA ILE A 331 7.61 -7.33 -20.19
C ILE A 331 8.70 -6.30 -19.85
N ASN A 332 9.76 -6.28 -20.65
CA ASN A 332 10.77 -5.24 -20.63
C ASN A 332 10.59 -4.29 -21.81
N VAL A 333 10.60 -2.99 -21.54
CA VAL A 333 10.57 -1.92 -22.54
C VAL A 333 11.84 -1.07 -22.40
N GLN A 334 12.70 -1.09 -23.41
CA GLN A 334 13.97 -0.34 -23.40
C GLN A 334 14.29 0.28 -24.77
N TYR A 335 14.84 1.49 -24.79
CA TYR A 335 15.12 2.24 -26.01
C TYR A 335 13.91 2.31 -26.96
N SER A 336 12.69 2.30 -26.42
CA SER A 336 11.48 2.05 -27.19
C SER A 336 10.42 3.10 -26.95
N THR A 337 9.56 3.33 -27.94
CA THR A 337 8.51 4.35 -27.85
C THR A 337 7.14 3.87 -28.28
N ARG A 338 6.06 4.49 -27.79
CA ARG A 338 4.69 4.20 -28.26
C ARG A 338 4.32 2.74 -28.00
N VAL A 339 4.27 2.39 -26.71
CA VAL A 339 3.98 1.04 -26.25
C VAL A 339 2.73 1.05 -25.36
N TRP A 340 1.81 0.13 -25.62
CA TRP A 340 0.59 -0.04 -24.83
C TRP A 340 0.51 -1.46 -24.26
N VAL A 341 0.58 -1.56 -22.94
CA VAL A 341 0.46 -2.82 -22.18
C VAL A 341 -0.87 -2.82 -21.46
N ASP A 342 -1.83 -3.64 -21.93
CA ASP A 342 -3.21 -3.50 -21.48
C ASP A 342 -3.99 -4.81 -21.26
N HIS A 343 -4.74 -4.90 -20.16
CA HIS A 343 -5.51 -6.10 -19.81
C HIS A 343 -4.68 -7.37 -19.71
N ASN A 344 -3.46 -7.30 -19.16
CA ASN A 344 -2.63 -8.48 -18.90
C ASN A 344 -2.69 -8.86 -17.41
N SER A 345 -2.42 -10.13 -17.12
CA SER A 345 -2.29 -10.64 -15.76
C SER A 345 -0.86 -11.11 -15.53
N PHE A 346 -0.26 -10.76 -14.39
CA PHE A 346 1.14 -11.06 -14.07
C PHE A 346 1.23 -11.72 -12.69
N THR A 347 1.92 -12.87 -12.59
CA THR A 347 2.11 -13.57 -11.31
C THR A 347 3.36 -14.45 -11.28
N ASN A 348 3.90 -14.70 -10.09
CA ASN A 348 4.97 -15.68 -9.84
C ASN A 348 6.23 -15.55 -10.72
N GLY A 349 6.63 -14.33 -11.07
CA GLY A 349 7.87 -14.07 -11.80
C GLY A 349 9.11 -13.84 -10.94
N TYR A 350 10.28 -13.82 -11.58
CA TYR A 350 11.59 -13.61 -10.94
C TYR A 350 11.93 -12.13 -10.64
N ASP A 351 11.90 -11.25 -11.65
CA ASP A 351 12.16 -9.80 -11.48
C ASP A 351 10.91 -8.95 -11.68
N GLY A 352 10.86 -8.01 -12.64
CA GLY A 352 9.77 -7.08 -12.82
C GLY A 352 8.58 -7.68 -13.56
N ALA A 353 7.34 -7.27 -13.26
CA ALA A 353 6.22 -7.56 -14.15
C ALA A 353 6.28 -6.70 -15.43
N VAL A 354 6.38 -5.38 -15.28
CA VAL A 354 6.54 -4.46 -16.43
C VAL A 354 7.58 -3.39 -16.13
N ASP A 355 8.73 -3.50 -16.77
CA ASP A 355 9.83 -2.55 -16.61
C ASP A 355 9.97 -1.64 -17.82
N VAL A 356 10.08 -0.33 -17.59
CA VAL A 356 10.30 0.68 -18.64
C VAL A 356 11.57 1.45 -18.30
N LYS A 357 12.59 1.34 -19.15
CA LYS A 357 13.94 1.85 -18.86
C LYS A 357 14.62 2.42 -20.10
N ARG A 358 15.77 3.06 -19.90
CA ARG A 358 16.75 3.42 -20.94
C ARG A 358 16.15 4.26 -22.07
N ALA A 359 15.83 5.51 -21.76
CA ALA A 359 15.28 6.50 -22.69
C ALA A 359 13.98 6.06 -23.40
N SER A 360 13.28 5.04 -22.88
CA SER A 360 11.97 4.66 -23.40
C SER A 360 10.95 5.75 -23.13
N ASP A 361 9.93 5.86 -23.96
CA ASP A 361 9.03 7.01 -23.90
C ASP A 361 7.65 6.74 -24.48
N TYR A 362 6.67 7.57 -24.15
CA TYR A 362 5.32 7.45 -24.68
C TYR A 362 4.70 6.06 -24.44
N VAL A 363 4.64 5.64 -23.17
CA VAL A 363 4.12 4.32 -22.77
C VAL A 363 2.83 4.47 -21.97
N THR A 364 1.85 3.59 -22.20
CA THR A 364 0.66 3.44 -21.35
C THR A 364 0.60 2.01 -20.84
N ILE A 365 0.43 1.86 -19.53
CA ILE A 365 0.23 0.59 -18.83
C ILE A 365 -1.14 0.67 -18.16
N SER A 366 -2.14 -0.05 -18.70
CA SER A 366 -3.53 0.09 -18.27
C SER A 366 -4.27 -1.20 -18.04
N TRP A 367 -5.22 -1.21 -17.09
CA TRP A 367 -6.12 -2.35 -16.89
C TRP A 367 -5.41 -3.69 -16.64
N ASN A 368 -4.15 -3.69 -16.17
CA ASN A 368 -3.42 -4.92 -15.88
C ASN A 368 -3.68 -5.37 -14.43
N ARG A 369 -3.49 -6.65 -14.13
CA ARG A 369 -3.49 -7.18 -12.76
C ARG A 369 -2.12 -7.77 -12.43
N VAL A 370 -1.53 -7.36 -11.31
CA VAL A 370 -0.32 -7.97 -10.74
C VAL A 370 -0.70 -8.58 -9.39
N TYR A 371 -0.43 -9.87 -9.19
CA TYR A 371 -0.80 -10.61 -7.99
C TYR A 371 0.16 -11.75 -7.71
N GLY A 372 0.37 -12.12 -6.45
CA GLY A 372 1.29 -13.21 -6.07
C GLY A 372 2.71 -12.98 -6.62
N HIS A 373 3.18 -11.74 -6.57
CA HIS A 373 4.45 -11.33 -7.14
C HIS A 373 5.04 -10.15 -6.34
N ASP A 374 6.36 -10.04 -6.28
CA ASP A 374 7.02 -9.01 -5.47
C ASP A 374 7.21 -7.69 -6.23
N LYS A 375 7.98 -7.68 -7.32
CA LYS A 375 8.43 -6.44 -7.99
C LYS A 375 7.53 -6.10 -9.19
N SER A 376 6.59 -5.18 -9.02
CA SER A 376 5.59 -4.91 -10.05
C SER A 376 6.12 -4.14 -11.27
N MET A 377 6.36 -2.83 -11.15
CA MET A 377 6.61 -1.95 -12.29
C MET A 377 7.72 -0.93 -12.00
N LEU A 378 8.90 -1.13 -12.60
CA LEU A 378 10.00 -0.18 -12.52
C LEU A 378 9.94 0.83 -13.69
N LEU A 379 10.15 2.12 -13.39
CA LEU A 379 10.31 3.17 -14.37
C LEU A 379 11.64 3.89 -14.14
N GLY A 380 12.63 3.60 -14.99
CA GLY A 380 14.02 4.02 -14.82
C GLY A 380 14.79 3.07 -13.88
N HIS A 381 15.88 2.49 -14.40
CA HIS A 381 16.51 1.32 -13.78
C HIS A 381 17.64 1.63 -12.80
N SER A 382 18.28 2.80 -12.90
CA SER A 382 19.47 3.15 -12.13
C SER A 382 19.50 4.63 -11.81
N ASP A 383 19.98 4.98 -10.62
CA ASP A 383 20.17 6.37 -10.17
C ASP A 383 21.28 7.08 -10.97
N ASP A 384 22.18 6.32 -11.59
CA ASP A 384 23.29 6.85 -12.41
C ASP A 384 22.91 7.03 -13.89
N ASN A 385 21.64 6.81 -14.26
CA ASN A 385 21.20 6.84 -15.67
C ASN A 385 20.55 8.16 -16.12
N ALA A 386 20.75 9.24 -15.36
CA ALA A 386 20.18 10.55 -15.68
C ALA A 386 20.52 11.02 -17.10
N GLY A 387 21.73 10.74 -17.59
CA GLY A 387 22.19 11.14 -18.92
C GLY A 387 21.40 10.53 -20.09
N GLU A 388 20.74 9.38 -19.88
CA GLU A 388 19.85 8.76 -20.87
C GLU A 388 18.37 9.04 -20.57
N ASP A 389 17.97 9.08 -19.29
CA ASP A 389 16.55 9.05 -18.91
C ASP A 389 15.90 10.43 -18.69
N VAL A 390 16.67 11.49 -18.41
CA VAL A 390 16.12 12.84 -18.25
C VAL A 390 15.55 13.35 -19.57
N GLY A 391 14.28 13.79 -19.55
CA GLY A 391 13.54 14.21 -20.75
C GLY A 391 12.79 13.07 -21.46
N HIS A 392 12.93 11.83 -20.96
CA HIS A 392 12.22 10.64 -21.42
C HIS A 392 11.32 10.06 -20.32
N LEU A 393 11.00 8.77 -20.41
CA LEU A 393 10.24 8.02 -19.40
C LEU A 393 8.84 8.60 -19.11
N ARG A 394 8.18 9.17 -20.13
CA ARG A 394 6.80 9.64 -19.99
C ARG A 394 5.85 8.46 -20.11
N VAL A 395 5.33 8.03 -18.96
CA VAL A 395 4.49 6.83 -18.83
C VAL A 395 3.19 7.14 -18.10
N THR A 396 2.11 6.53 -18.57
CA THR A 396 0.79 6.57 -17.92
C THR A 396 0.48 5.20 -17.31
N TYR A 397 0.08 5.19 -16.05
CA TYR A 397 -0.43 4.02 -15.34
C TYR A 397 -1.88 4.27 -14.96
N HIS A 398 -2.82 3.50 -15.52
CA HIS A 398 -4.23 3.66 -15.13
C HIS A 398 -5.06 2.41 -15.06
N HIS A 399 -5.99 2.36 -14.12
CA HIS A 399 -6.92 1.24 -13.95
C HIS A 399 -6.24 -0.12 -13.74
N ASN A 400 -4.97 -0.12 -13.31
CA ASN A 400 -4.29 -1.36 -12.94
C ASN A 400 -4.72 -1.80 -11.54
N TRP A 401 -4.75 -3.12 -11.33
CA TRP A 401 -4.98 -3.76 -10.05
C TRP A 401 -3.66 -4.32 -9.51
N PHE A 402 -3.16 -3.71 -8.44
CA PHE A 402 -2.02 -4.20 -7.68
C PHE A 402 -2.53 -4.96 -6.46
N ASP A 403 -2.56 -6.29 -6.56
CA ASP A 403 -3.30 -7.18 -5.67
C ASP A 403 -2.37 -7.97 -4.76
N GLY A 404 -1.94 -7.34 -3.67
CA GLY A 404 -1.04 -7.92 -2.68
C GLY A 404 0.40 -8.08 -3.17
N SER A 405 0.77 -7.44 -4.30
CA SER A 405 2.14 -7.40 -4.78
C SER A 405 3.03 -6.51 -3.91
N GLY A 406 4.31 -6.86 -3.78
CA GLY A 406 5.22 -6.24 -2.82
C GLY A 406 5.51 -4.77 -3.11
N THR A 407 6.32 -4.51 -4.14
CA THR A 407 6.96 -3.22 -4.39
C THR A 407 6.80 -2.73 -5.84
N ARG A 408 7.14 -1.46 -6.09
CA ARG A 408 7.24 -0.78 -7.39
C ARG A 408 5.89 -0.57 -8.09
N HIS A 409 5.00 0.29 -7.57
CA HIS A 409 3.67 0.51 -8.18
C HIS A 409 3.34 1.95 -8.63
N PRO A 410 4.06 2.56 -9.58
CA PRO A 410 5.43 2.25 -10.00
C PRO A 410 6.47 2.84 -9.04
N ARG A 411 7.73 2.38 -9.16
CA ARG A 411 8.89 3.17 -8.69
C ARG A 411 9.44 3.96 -9.87
N VAL A 412 9.49 5.28 -9.74
CA VAL A 412 9.79 6.22 -10.83
C VAL A 412 11.11 6.95 -10.58
N ARG A 413 11.95 7.00 -11.61
CA ARG A 413 13.14 7.85 -11.70
C ARG A 413 13.08 8.74 -12.93
N PHE A 414 13.54 9.99 -12.81
CA PHE A 414 13.74 11.00 -13.86
C PHE A 414 12.53 11.42 -14.71
N GLY A 415 11.55 10.55 -14.94
CA GLY A 415 10.39 10.82 -15.78
C GLY A 415 9.58 12.00 -15.23
N ASN A 416 9.35 13.01 -16.06
CA ASN A 416 8.55 14.17 -15.69
C ASN A 416 7.82 14.80 -16.91
N PRO A 417 6.49 14.71 -17.02
CA PRO A 417 5.56 14.18 -16.01
C PRO A 417 5.18 12.71 -16.25
N VAL A 418 5.11 11.94 -15.17
CA VAL A 418 4.52 10.60 -15.11
C VAL A 418 3.12 10.70 -14.52
N HIS A 419 2.16 9.98 -15.10
CA HIS A 419 0.75 10.06 -14.70
C HIS A 419 0.26 8.73 -14.15
N VAL A 420 -0.14 8.71 -12.89
CA VAL A 420 -0.64 7.51 -12.19
C VAL A 420 -2.04 7.79 -11.69
N TYR A 421 -3.06 7.26 -12.38
CA TYR A 421 -4.45 7.60 -12.07
C TYR A 421 -5.43 6.43 -12.08
N ASN A 422 -6.45 6.50 -11.21
CA ASN A 422 -7.51 5.48 -11.09
C ASN A 422 -7.01 4.03 -11.02
N ASN A 423 -5.85 3.77 -10.41
CA ASN A 423 -5.40 2.41 -10.11
C ASN A 423 -5.94 1.96 -8.74
N TYR A 424 -6.10 0.66 -8.56
CA TYR A 424 -6.47 0.04 -7.29
C TYR A 424 -5.28 -0.71 -6.69
N TYR A 425 -4.92 -0.34 -5.47
CA TYR A 425 -3.85 -0.95 -4.69
C TYR A 425 -4.49 -1.63 -3.49
N ASN A 426 -4.15 -2.89 -3.25
CA ASN A 426 -4.70 -3.70 -2.17
C ASN A 426 -3.58 -4.48 -1.48
N GLY A 427 -3.25 -4.15 -0.23
CA GLY A 427 -2.32 -4.95 0.57
C GLY A 427 -0.84 -4.88 0.15
N ASN A 428 -0.41 -3.78 -0.47
CA ASN A 428 0.96 -3.60 -0.97
C ASN A 428 1.91 -3.00 0.08
N GLU A 429 3.22 -3.25 -0.02
CA GLU A 429 4.23 -2.63 0.86
C GLU A 429 4.32 -1.12 0.61
N TYR A 430 4.42 -0.71 -0.66
CA TYR A 430 4.25 0.69 -1.03
C TYR A 430 3.53 0.81 -2.37
N GLY A 431 2.85 1.93 -2.57
CA GLY A 431 2.22 2.27 -3.85
C GLY A 431 3.21 2.93 -4.80
N VAL A 432 3.10 4.25 -4.95
CA VAL A 432 3.90 5.03 -5.90
C VAL A 432 5.14 5.60 -5.23
N ALA A 433 6.33 5.37 -5.76
CA ALA A 433 7.55 6.04 -5.31
C ALA A 433 8.08 6.99 -6.39
N SER A 434 8.28 8.26 -6.05
CA SER A 434 8.92 9.26 -6.92
C SER A 434 10.35 9.52 -6.43
N THR A 435 11.33 9.27 -7.29
CA THR A 435 12.76 9.34 -6.96
C THR A 435 13.53 10.04 -8.08
N MET A 436 14.75 10.47 -7.81
CA MET A 436 15.71 11.02 -8.78
C MET A 436 15.09 12.11 -9.68
N ASP A 437 14.60 13.19 -9.07
CA ASP A 437 13.99 14.35 -9.75
C ASP A 437 12.81 14.02 -10.70
N ALA A 438 12.20 12.83 -10.57
CA ALA A 438 10.97 12.50 -11.27
C ALA A 438 9.84 13.48 -10.90
N GLY A 439 8.86 13.68 -11.78
CA GLY A 439 7.65 14.42 -11.46
C GLY A 439 6.43 13.56 -11.70
N VAL A 440 5.75 13.15 -10.62
CA VAL A 440 4.64 12.19 -10.70
C VAL A 440 3.33 12.83 -10.25
N LEU A 441 2.31 12.80 -11.10
CA LEU A 441 0.94 13.09 -10.73
C LEU A 441 0.23 11.80 -10.32
N VAL A 442 -0.12 11.69 -9.04
CA VAL A 442 -0.87 10.56 -8.46
C VAL A 442 -2.30 11.02 -8.17
N GLU A 443 -3.27 10.65 -9.01
CA GLU A 443 -4.63 11.16 -8.85
C GLU A 443 -5.78 10.16 -9.05
N GLY A 444 -6.84 10.30 -8.26
CA GLY A 444 -8.03 9.46 -8.37
C GLY A 444 -7.80 7.97 -8.06
N ASN A 445 -6.67 7.58 -7.46
CA ASN A 445 -6.37 6.19 -7.15
C ASN A 445 -7.08 5.73 -5.86
N TYR A 446 -7.26 4.42 -5.71
CA TYR A 446 -7.80 3.81 -4.49
C TYR A 446 -6.73 2.93 -3.84
N PHE A 447 -6.24 3.33 -2.67
CA PHE A 447 -5.29 2.57 -1.87
C PHE A 447 -6.02 1.92 -0.70
N GLU A 448 -5.94 0.60 -0.62
CA GLU A 448 -6.54 -0.20 0.44
C GLU A 448 -5.46 -1.04 1.12
N ASN A 449 -5.31 -0.91 2.43
CA ASN A 449 -4.32 -1.68 3.22
C ASN A 449 -2.89 -1.56 2.68
N VAL A 450 -2.52 -0.40 2.12
CA VAL A 450 -1.17 -0.15 1.59
C VAL A 450 -0.32 0.53 2.65
N ASP A 451 0.82 -0.04 3.00
CA ASP A 451 1.65 0.45 4.11
C ASP A 451 2.23 1.84 3.84
N GLU A 452 2.75 2.08 2.63
CA GLU A 452 3.28 3.37 2.20
C GLU A 452 2.65 3.78 0.86
N PRO A 453 1.45 4.41 0.84
CA PRO A 453 0.71 4.63 -0.41
C PRO A 453 1.47 5.45 -1.44
N THR A 454 2.21 6.46 -0.99
CA THR A 454 3.13 7.22 -1.83
C THR A 454 4.39 7.59 -1.07
N LEU A 455 5.51 7.60 -1.79
CA LEU A 455 6.84 7.90 -1.29
C LEU A 455 7.54 8.95 -2.15
N VAL A 456 8.30 9.81 -1.48
CA VAL A 456 9.20 10.81 -2.06
C VAL A 456 10.62 10.42 -1.67
N GLY A 457 11.37 9.86 -2.62
CA GLY A 457 12.58 9.08 -2.37
C GLY A 457 12.25 7.61 -2.09
N TYR A 458 13.25 6.75 -2.19
CA TYR A 458 13.14 5.34 -1.76
C TYR A 458 14.53 4.71 -1.64
N ALA A 459 14.80 4.03 -0.53
CA ALA A 459 16.13 3.48 -0.20
C ALA A 459 17.20 4.57 -0.36
N ASP A 460 18.26 4.30 -1.13
CA ASP A 460 19.35 5.25 -1.38
C ASP A 460 19.06 6.22 -2.55
N SER A 461 17.91 6.09 -3.22
CA SER A 461 17.56 7.00 -4.32
C SER A 461 17.03 8.32 -3.77
N ASP A 462 17.63 9.41 -4.25
CA ASP A 462 17.24 10.77 -3.89
C ASP A 462 15.75 11.03 -4.20
N PRO A 463 15.13 11.99 -3.50
CA PRO A 463 13.75 12.40 -3.75
C PRO A 463 13.46 12.82 -5.19
N GLY A 464 12.22 12.59 -5.63
CA GLY A 464 11.60 13.31 -6.75
C GLY A 464 10.39 14.12 -6.28
N ASP A 465 9.68 14.73 -7.21
CA ASP A 465 8.42 15.42 -6.98
C ASP A 465 7.21 14.48 -7.16
N LEU A 466 6.22 14.63 -6.29
CA LEU A 466 4.98 13.85 -6.30
C LEU A 466 3.80 14.72 -5.87
N VAL A 467 2.85 14.92 -6.79
CA VAL A 467 1.63 15.68 -6.56
C VAL A 467 0.45 14.72 -6.41
N GLN A 468 -0.34 14.90 -5.35
CA GLN A 468 -1.53 14.09 -5.10
C GLN A 468 -2.82 14.86 -5.38
N ARG A 469 -3.83 14.19 -5.96
CA ARG A 469 -5.19 14.74 -6.11
C ARG A 469 -6.25 13.65 -5.99
N ASN A 470 -7.30 13.89 -5.19
CA ASN A 470 -8.50 13.04 -5.17
C ASN A 470 -8.26 11.52 -4.98
N ASN A 471 -7.17 11.11 -4.32
CA ASN A 471 -6.95 9.69 -4.00
C ASN A 471 -7.78 9.28 -2.78
N VAL A 472 -8.18 8.01 -2.73
CA VAL A 472 -8.83 7.39 -1.58
C VAL A 472 -7.82 6.49 -0.87
N PHE A 473 -7.76 6.59 0.46
CA PHE A 473 -6.91 5.78 1.31
C PHE A 473 -7.78 5.10 2.37
N VAL A 474 -7.84 3.77 2.35
CA VAL A 474 -8.58 2.93 3.30
C VAL A 474 -7.59 1.98 3.95
N GLY A 475 -7.53 1.94 5.28
CA GLY A 475 -6.59 1.07 6.01
C GLY A 475 -5.10 1.27 5.65
N SER A 476 -4.77 2.39 5.01
CA SER A 476 -3.46 2.62 4.40
C SER A 476 -2.62 3.63 5.21
N GLY A 477 -1.30 3.61 5.02
CA GLY A 477 -0.39 4.56 5.65
C GLY A 477 -0.57 6.01 5.20
N SER A 478 0.21 6.91 5.79
CA SER A 478 0.17 8.32 5.41
C SER A 478 0.88 8.53 4.07
N PRO A 479 0.22 9.10 3.05
CA PRO A 479 0.88 9.40 1.80
C PRO A 479 1.93 10.51 1.95
N GLN A 480 3.01 10.42 1.17
CA GLN A 480 3.96 11.51 0.96
C GLN A 480 3.68 12.27 -0.35
N SER A 481 4.01 13.55 -0.37
CA SER A 481 3.93 14.42 -1.54
C SER A 481 4.98 15.52 -1.45
N ALA A 482 5.53 15.96 -2.57
CA ALA A 482 6.52 17.03 -2.61
C ALA A 482 6.53 17.75 -3.96
N GLY A 483 6.94 19.02 -3.93
CA GLY A 483 7.21 19.83 -5.13
C GLY A 483 6.07 19.92 -6.13
N SER A 484 6.39 19.84 -7.41
CA SER A 484 5.45 20.03 -8.52
C SER A 484 5.76 19.11 -9.69
N THR A 485 4.80 18.92 -10.58
CA THR A 485 5.02 18.14 -11.81
C THR A 485 4.55 18.92 -13.02
N ASN A 486 5.16 18.65 -14.17
CA ASN A 486 4.72 19.21 -15.45
C ASN A 486 3.26 18.82 -15.74
N SER A 487 2.58 19.64 -16.54
CA SER A 487 1.18 19.36 -16.89
C SER A 487 1.04 18.11 -17.76
N ILE A 488 -0.02 17.35 -17.54
CA ILE A 488 -0.41 16.22 -18.39
C ILE A 488 -1.01 16.78 -19.69
N PRO A 489 -0.42 16.52 -20.87
CA PRO A 489 -0.80 17.23 -22.10
C PRO A 489 -1.92 16.57 -22.92
N TYR A 490 -2.42 15.41 -22.49
CA TYR A 490 -3.47 14.67 -23.18
C TYR A 490 -4.79 14.71 -22.42
N SER A 491 -5.89 14.55 -23.14
CA SER A 491 -7.22 14.40 -22.55
C SER A 491 -7.39 13.01 -21.92
N TYR A 492 -8.05 12.98 -20.77
CA TYR A 492 -8.45 11.76 -20.07
C TYR A 492 -9.70 12.05 -19.26
N GLN A 493 -10.39 11.00 -18.85
CA GLN A 493 -11.47 11.08 -17.86
C GLN A 493 -10.99 10.47 -16.56
N LEU A 494 -11.21 11.18 -15.45
CA LEU A 494 -10.92 10.69 -14.12
C LEU A 494 -12.18 10.05 -13.55
N ASP A 495 -12.14 8.76 -13.25
CA ASP A 495 -13.21 8.09 -12.51
C ASP A 495 -13.26 8.66 -11.08
N ASN A 496 -14.44 8.60 -10.47
CA ASN A 496 -14.54 8.85 -9.03
C ASN A 496 -13.71 7.79 -8.29
N ALA A 497 -12.69 8.23 -7.54
CA ALA A 497 -11.77 7.36 -6.84
C ALA A 497 -12.49 6.29 -6.00
N SER A 498 -13.60 6.63 -5.34
CA SER A 498 -14.38 5.67 -4.54
C SER A 498 -14.97 4.49 -5.35
N GLY A 499 -15.18 4.65 -6.66
CA GLY A 499 -15.65 3.61 -7.56
C GLY A 499 -14.54 2.76 -8.18
N VAL A 500 -13.27 3.19 -8.05
CA VAL A 500 -12.11 2.56 -8.70
C VAL A 500 -11.94 1.11 -8.28
N LYS A 501 -12.10 0.79 -6.99
CA LYS A 501 -12.05 -0.61 -6.51
C LYS A 501 -13.03 -1.49 -7.30
N SER A 502 -14.27 -1.05 -7.49
CA SER A 502 -15.29 -1.80 -8.21
C SER A 502 -14.98 -1.90 -9.71
N SER A 503 -14.61 -0.80 -10.35
CA SER A 503 -14.33 -0.81 -11.80
C SER A 503 -13.10 -1.65 -12.11
N VAL A 504 -12.01 -1.45 -11.38
CA VAL A 504 -10.74 -2.14 -11.59
C VAL A 504 -10.84 -3.63 -11.29
N THR A 505 -11.47 -4.06 -10.19
CA THR A 505 -11.64 -5.51 -9.92
C THR A 505 -12.52 -6.21 -10.95
N SER A 506 -13.44 -5.49 -11.59
CA SER A 506 -14.30 -6.02 -12.65
C SER A 506 -13.61 -6.09 -14.02
N GLY A 507 -12.73 -5.13 -14.32
CA GLY A 507 -12.17 -4.93 -15.66
C GLY A 507 -10.70 -5.29 -15.82
N ALA A 508 -9.89 -5.27 -14.77
CA ALA A 508 -8.45 -5.47 -14.91
C ALA A 508 -8.04 -6.95 -15.04
N GLY A 509 -6.97 -7.17 -15.81
CA GLY A 509 -6.38 -8.48 -16.06
C GLY A 509 -6.81 -9.12 -17.38
N ALA A 510 -6.13 -10.21 -17.72
CA ALA A 510 -6.47 -11.04 -18.88
C ALA A 510 -7.85 -11.72 -18.70
N GLY A 511 -8.54 -11.92 -19.82
CA GLY A 511 -9.88 -12.53 -19.89
C GLY A 511 -11.03 -11.55 -19.63
N ARG A 512 -10.76 -10.24 -19.61
CA ARG A 512 -11.76 -9.19 -19.31
C ARG A 512 -12.22 -8.40 -20.53
N ILE A 513 -11.60 -8.62 -21.68
CA ILE A 513 -12.00 -8.00 -22.95
C ILE A 513 -12.47 -9.05 -23.94
N SER A 514 -13.39 -8.65 -24.83
CA SER A 514 -13.76 -9.44 -25.99
C SER A 514 -12.59 -9.48 -26.99
N VAL A 515 -12.28 -10.68 -27.49
CA VAL A 515 -11.15 -10.93 -28.39
C VAL A 515 -11.52 -11.70 -29.63
#